data_AF-A0A4P7R8T5-F1
#
_entry.id   AF-A0A4P7R8T5-F1
#
_cell.length_a   1.000
_cell.length_b   1.000
_cell.length_c   1.000
_cell.angle_alpha   90.00
_cell.angle_beta   90.00
_cell.angle_gamma   90.00
#
_symmetry.space_group_name_H-M   'P 1'
#
loop_
_entity.id
_entity.type
_entity.pdbx_description
1 polymer ?
#
loop_
_entity_poly.entity_id
_entity_poly.type
_entity_poly.pdbx_seq_one_letter_code
_entity_poly.pdbx_strand_id
1 'polypeptide(L)'
;MCLSGDFGVNYPIKLLPSTMPDDPLLLDDSDEPDDDQPTLEELAKIRRATPADAAAVDALILQSCSNHWCKVAEVVGTSLKEFDARYPHLPYVYMPVRIVALERSGVLEVRGDPMAMRFSEVRLSGNL
;
A
#
# COMPACT_ATOMS: atom_id res chain seq x y z
N MET A 1 24.84 31.49 13.04
CA MET A 1 23.38 31.34 13.13
C MET A 1 23.11 29.87 12.90
N CYS A 2 23.13 29.06 13.96
CA CYS A 2 21.97 28.74 14.83
C CYS A 2 20.95 27.88 14.07
N LEU A 3 20.55 26.67 14.48
CA LEU A 3 20.87 25.82 15.62
C LEU A 3 20.46 24.39 15.21
N SER A 4 21.21 23.39 15.71
CA SER A 4 20.75 22.03 15.94
C SER A 4 19.40 22.03 16.67
N GLY A 5 18.43 21.26 16.17
CA GLY A 5 17.10 21.09 16.77
C GLY A 5 16.99 19.71 17.39
N ASP A 6 17.04 19.69 18.71
CA ASP A 6 17.00 18.53 19.59
C ASP A 6 15.80 17.59 19.37
N PHE A 7 16.09 16.30 19.48
CA PHE A 7 15.14 15.30 19.95
C PHE A 7 14.60 15.76 21.32
N GLY A 8 13.29 16.00 21.39
CA GLY A 8 12.58 16.07 22.66
C GLY A 8 11.62 17.25 22.76
N VAL A 9 10.35 16.98 22.50
CA VAL A 9 9.28 17.66 23.24
C VAL A 9 8.68 16.68 24.23
N ASN A 10 9.27 16.77 25.41
CA ASN A 10 8.71 16.43 26.71
C ASN A 10 7.30 17.04 26.83
N TYR A 11 6.26 16.19 26.82
CA TYR A 11 4.90 16.64 27.08
C TYR A 11 4.72 16.84 28.59
N PRO A 12 4.49 18.07 29.09
CA PRO A 12 4.15 18.25 30.49
C PRO A 12 2.80 17.59 30.77
N ILE A 13 2.81 16.59 31.66
CA ILE A 13 1.60 16.00 32.26
C ILE A 13 0.88 17.14 33.01
N LYS A 14 -0.16 17.71 32.40
CA LYS A 14 -1.13 18.50 33.15
C LYS A 14 -1.93 17.51 34.00
N LEU A 15 -1.70 17.55 35.32
CA LEU A 15 -2.53 16.90 36.31
C LEU A 15 -4.00 17.34 36.12
N LEU A 16 -4.83 16.38 35.72
CA LEU A 16 -6.28 16.53 35.61
C LEU A 16 -6.89 16.66 37.01
N PRO A 17 -7.83 17.58 37.27
CA PRO A 17 -8.67 17.46 38.44
C PRO A 17 -9.59 16.24 38.28
N SER A 18 -9.39 15.33 39.22
CA SER A 18 -10.09 14.06 39.42
C SER A 18 -11.54 14.29 39.82
N THR A 19 -12.49 13.97 38.94
CA THR A 19 -13.83 13.47 39.31
C THR A 19 -14.64 13.04 38.08
N MET A 20 -14.79 11.71 37.93
CA MET A 20 -15.96 10.93 37.49
C MET A 20 -15.44 9.61 36.86
N PRO A 21 -15.65 8.45 37.48
CA PRO A 21 -15.13 7.17 37.00
C PRO A 21 -16.15 6.38 36.16
N ASP A 22 -15.59 5.56 35.25
CA ASP A 22 -16.08 4.31 34.62
C ASP A 22 -17.26 4.42 33.62
N ASP A 23 -17.17 4.24 32.30
CA ASP A 23 -16.14 3.86 31.34
C ASP A 23 -16.72 4.19 29.93
N PRO A 24 -16.16 5.15 29.15
CA PRO A 24 -16.49 5.32 27.75
C PRO A 24 -15.36 4.83 26.81
N LEU A 25 -14.34 4.14 27.35
CA LEU A 25 -13.17 3.65 26.64
C LEU A 25 -13.36 2.24 26.07
N LEU A 26 -14.41 2.08 25.27
CA LEU A 26 -14.32 1.19 24.12
C LEU A 26 -14.71 2.01 22.89
N LEU A 27 -13.91 3.05 22.61
CA LEU A 27 -13.60 3.27 21.21
C LEU A 27 -12.93 1.97 20.79
N ASP A 28 -13.71 1.15 20.10
CA ASP A 28 -13.23 -0.02 19.40
C ASP A 28 -12.17 0.49 18.41
N ASP A 29 -10.93 0.63 18.88
CA ASP A 29 -9.72 0.56 18.07
C ASP A 29 -9.59 -0.90 17.60
N SER A 30 -10.69 -1.48 17.07
CA SER A 30 -10.54 -2.67 16.26
C SER A 30 -9.66 -2.19 15.12
N ASP A 31 -8.41 -2.65 15.15
CA ASP A 31 -7.67 -3.01 13.95
C ASP A 31 -8.67 -3.80 13.09
N GLU A 32 -9.48 -3.09 12.29
CA GLU A 32 -10.21 -3.71 11.20
C GLU A 32 -9.16 -4.57 10.51
N PRO A 33 -9.42 -5.87 10.32
CA PRO A 33 -8.43 -6.74 9.72
C PRO A 33 -7.94 -6.06 8.45
N ASP A 34 -6.62 -5.93 8.32
CA ASP A 34 -5.95 -5.32 7.18
C ASP A 34 -6.37 -6.10 5.92
N ASP A 35 -7.52 -5.71 5.35
CA ASP A 35 -8.24 -6.34 4.23
C ASP A 35 -7.43 -6.23 2.92
N ASP A 36 -6.25 -5.64 3.03
CA ASP A 36 -5.29 -5.49 1.97
C ASP A 36 -4.44 -6.76 1.78
N GLN A 37 -4.44 -7.73 2.71
CA GLN A 37 -3.72 -9.01 2.52
C GLN A 37 -4.51 -10.04 1.71
N PRO A 38 -3.87 -10.79 0.78
CA PRO A 38 -4.56 -11.81 -0.01
C PRO A 38 -5.11 -12.94 0.87
N THR A 39 -6.38 -13.28 0.67
CA THR A 39 -6.98 -14.48 1.27
C THR A 39 -6.34 -15.77 0.74
N LEU A 40 -6.57 -16.90 1.43
CA LEU A 40 -6.07 -18.20 0.97
C LEU A 40 -6.59 -18.59 -0.44
N GLU A 41 -7.83 -18.20 -0.77
CA GLU A 41 -8.41 -18.44 -2.09
C GLU A 41 -7.71 -17.59 -3.16
N GLU A 42 -7.47 -16.32 -2.87
CA GLU A 42 -6.76 -15.42 -3.79
C GLU A 42 -5.32 -15.86 -3.98
N LEU A 43 -4.62 -16.27 -2.92
CA LEU A 43 -3.28 -16.87 -3.03
C LEU A 43 -3.28 -18.09 -3.95
N ALA A 44 -4.31 -18.93 -3.91
CA ALA A 44 -4.43 -20.07 -4.81
C ALA A 44 -4.61 -19.64 -6.27
N LYS A 45 -5.35 -18.57 -6.54
CA LYS A 45 -5.50 -17.97 -7.88
C LYS A 45 -4.18 -17.35 -8.35
N ILE A 46 -3.52 -16.58 -7.50
CA ILE A 46 -2.22 -15.94 -7.77
C ILE A 46 -1.15 -16.99 -8.11
N ARG A 47 -1.11 -18.12 -7.39
CA ARG A 47 -0.17 -19.22 -7.69
C ARG A 47 -0.38 -19.87 -9.06
N ARG A 48 -1.56 -19.70 -9.66
CA ARG A 48 -1.87 -20.19 -11.00
C ARG A 48 -1.59 -19.15 -12.09
N ALA A 49 -1.24 -17.91 -11.73
CA ALA A 49 -0.87 -16.89 -12.68
C ALA A 49 0.37 -17.33 -13.48
N THR A 50 0.31 -17.16 -14.78
CA THR A 50 1.41 -17.52 -15.67
C THR A 50 2.47 -16.41 -15.71
N PRO A 51 3.70 -16.71 -16.16
CA PRO A 51 4.69 -15.66 -16.42
C PRO A 51 4.20 -14.61 -17.43
N ALA A 52 3.35 -15.01 -18.38
CA ALA A 52 2.74 -14.09 -19.34
C ALA A 52 1.72 -13.16 -18.67
N ASP A 53 0.90 -13.67 -17.74
CA ASP A 53 0.01 -12.84 -16.92
C ASP A 53 0.82 -11.82 -16.12
N ALA A 54 1.90 -12.27 -15.46
CA ALA A 54 2.77 -11.40 -14.67
C ALA A 54 3.34 -10.26 -15.52
N ALA A 55 3.95 -10.59 -16.67
CA ALA A 55 4.54 -9.59 -17.56
C ALA A 55 3.50 -8.60 -18.12
N ALA A 56 2.30 -9.08 -18.44
CA ALA A 56 1.26 -8.23 -19.01
C ALA A 56 0.62 -7.32 -17.96
N VAL A 57 0.45 -7.80 -16.72
CA VAL A 57 0.00 -6.98 -15.58
C VAL A 57 1.08 -5.98 -15.17
N ASP A 58 2.36 -6.37 -15.18
CA ASP A 58 3.46 -5.44 -14.93
C ASP A 58 3.46 -4.30 -15.95
N ALA A 59 3.31 -4.61 -17.24
CA ALA A 59 3.23 -3.60 -18.29
C ALA A 59 2.04 -2.65 -18.10
N LEU A 60 0.89 -3.15 -17.61
CA LEU A 60 -0.27 -2.33 -17.30
C LEU A 60 0.00 -1.38 -16.12
N ILE A 61 0.63 -1.88 -15.06
CA ILE A 61 1.02 -1.07 -13.88
C ILE A 61 2.01 0.03 -14.29
N LEU A 62 3.04 -0.33 -15.08
CA LEU A 62 4.09 0.60 -15.49
C LEU A 62 3.55 1.71 -16.40
N GLN A 63 2.54 1.44 -17.23
CA GLN A 63 1.85 2.46 -18.03
C GLN A 63 1.15 3.52 -17.17
N SER A 64 0.72 3.15 -15.97
CA SER A 64 0.05 4.06 -15.02
C SER A 64 1.04 4.72 -14.04
N CYS A 65 2.32 4.37 -14.11
CA CYS A 65 3.37 4.93 -13.25
C CYS A 65 4.06 6.15 -13.88
N SER A 66 4.66 6.98 -13.04
CA SER A 66 5.39 8.19 -13.43
C SER A 66 6.77 8.23 -12.76
N ASN A 67 7.62 9.16 -13.19
CA ASN A 67 8.88 9.48 -12.52
C ASN A 67 8.66 10.28 -11.21
N HIS A 68 7.46 10.80 -11.00
CA HIS A 68 7.01 11.41 -9.75
C HIS A 68 6.31 10.37 -8.86
N TRP A 69 6.28 10.63 -7.55
CA TRP A 69 5.55 9.79 -6.60
C TRP A 69 4.05 9.86 -6.88
N CYS A 70 3.44 8.70 -7.12
CA CYS A 70 2.00 8.53 -7.34
C CYS A 70 1.45 7.59 -6.27
N LYS A 71 0.19 7.79 -5.86
CA LYS A 71 -0.46 6.90 -4.89
C LYS A 71 -0.64 5.51 -5.51
N VAL A 72 -0.38 4.44 -4.75
CA VAL A 72 -0.61 3.08 -5.26
C VAL A 72 -2.09 2.88 -5.61
N ALA A 73 -3.01 3.40 -4.79
CA ALA A 73 -4.45 3.37 -5.09
C ALA A 73 -4.81 4.07 -6.42
N GLU A 74 -4.09 5.13 -6.79
CA GLU A 74 -4.30 5.84 -8.06
C GLU A 74 -3.80 5.01 -9.25
N VAL A 75 -2.61 4.43 -9.15
CA VAL A 75 -2.03 3.54 -10.18
C VAL A 75 -2.93 2.33 -10.43
N VAL A 76 -3.37 1.69 -9.34
CA VAL A 76 -4.24 0.52 -9.42
C VAL A 76 -5.62 0.92 -9.94
N GLY A 77 -6.24 1.98 -9.41
CA GLY A 77 -7.55 2.46 -9.85
C GLY A 77 -7.58 2.86 -11.33
N THR A 78 -6.50 3.46 -11.84
CA THR A 78 -6.37 3.81 -13.28
C THR A 78 -6.31 2.57 -14.17
N SER A 79 -5.68 1.50 -13.67
CA SER A 79 -5.48 0.25 -14.41
C SER A 79 -6.65 -0.73 -14.28
N LEU A 80 -7.47 -0.58 -13.24
CA LEU A 80 -8.42 -1.58 -12.78
C LEU A 80 -9.41 -2.03 -13.86
N LYS A 81 -10.02 -1.08 -14.57
CA LYS A 81 -11.01 -1.41 -15.61
C LYS A 81 -10.43 -2.31 -16.71
N GLU A 82 -9.20 -2.05 -17.11
CA GLU A 82 -8.54 -2.84 -18.16
C GLU A 82 -7.99 -4.17 -17.61
N PHE A 83 -7.61 -4.20 -16.32
CA PHE A 83 -7.24 -5.41 -15.61
C PHE A 83 -8.43 -6.38 -15.52
N ASP A 84 -9.58 -5.92 -15.01
CA ASP A 84 -10.78 -6.74 -14.84
C ASP A 84 -11.29 -7.31 -16.18
N ALA A 85 -11.21 -6.52 -17.24
CA ALA A 85 -11.65 -6.94 -18.57
C ALA A 85 -10.75 -8.02 -19.19
N ARG A 86 -9.44 -7.97 -18.93
CA ARG A 86 -8.45 -8.86 -19.57
C ARG A 86 -8.07 -10.07 -18.73
N TYR A 87 -8.14 -9.96 -17.40
CA TYR A 87 -7.65 -10.97 -16.47
C TYR A 87 -8.71 -11.35 -15.41
N PRO A 88 -9.93 -11.75 -15.80
CA PRO A 88 -11.01 -12.08 -14.86
C PRO A 88 -10.69 -13.28 -13.96
N HIS A 89 -9.65 -14.06 -14.29
CA HIS A 89 -9.18 -15.18 -13.47
C HIS A 89 -8.21 -14.77 -12.35
N LEU A 90 -7.69 -13.53 -12.38
CA LEU A 90 -6.76 -13.01 -11.38
C LEU A 90 -7.51 -12.16 -10.37
N PRO A 91 -7.21 -12.29 -9.07
CA PRO A 91 -7.82 -11.44 -8.06
C PRO A 91 -7.25 -10.02 -8.12
N TYR A 92 -8.03 -9.03 -7.69
CA TYR A 92 -7.64 -7.64 -7.62
C TYR A 92 -6.31 -7.42 -6.87
N VAL A 93 -6.14 -8.11 -5.74
CA VAL A 93 -4.93 -8.07 -4.89
C VAL A 93 -3.66 -8.53 -5.63
N TYR A 94 -3.78 -9.11 -6.83
CA TYR A 94 -2.63 -9.41 -7.67
C TYR A 94 -1.88 -8.16 -8.12
N MET A 95 -2.55 -7.02 -8.34
CA MET A 95 -1.88 -5.78 -8.76
C MET A 95 -0.88 -5.26 -7.72
N PRO A 96 -1.22 -5.08 -6.42
CA PRO A 96 -0.23 -4.69 -5.41
C PRO A 96 0.85 -5.77 -5.19
N VAL A 97 0.53 -7.07 -5.31
CA VAL A 97 1.55 -8.14 -5.30
C VAL A 97 2.57 -7.98 -6.43
N ARG A 98 2.13 -7.56 -7.62
CA ARG A 98 3.03 -7.25 -8.75
C ARG A 98 3.86 -6.00 -8.49
N ILE A 99 3.31 -4.97 -7.86
CA ILE A 99 4.07 -3.78 -7.46
C ILE A 99 5.23 -4.15 -6.51
N VAL A 100 4.99 -5.01 -5.51
CA VAL A 100 6.06 -5.53 -4.63
C VAL A 100 7.12 -6.29 -5.43
N ALA A 101 6.73 -7.07 -6.44
CA ALA A 101 7.69 -7.77 -7.29
C ALA A 101 8.54 -6.81 -8.13
N LEU A 102 7.92 -5.76 -8.68
CA LEU A 102 8.60 -4.72 -9.45
C LEU A 102 9.56 -3.90 -8.60
N GLU A 103 9.19 -3.59 -7.35
CA GLU A 103 10.07 -2.98 -6.36
C GLU A 103 11.31 -3.84 -6.10
N ARG A 104 11.11 -5.12 -5.79
CA ARG A 104 12.21 -6.07 -5.54
C ARG A 104 13.16 -6.23 -6.73
N SER A 105 12.64 -6.03 -7.94
CA SER A 105 13.44 -6.05 -9.17
C SER A 105 14.16 -4.73 -9.47
N GLY A 106 13.90 -3.66 -8.71
CA GLY A 106 14.47 -2.33 -8.92
C GLY A 106 13.87 -1.56 -10.09
N VAL A 107 12.69 -1.98 -10.59
CA VAL A 107 11.95 -1.27 -11.63
C VAL A 107 11.13 -0.12 -11.04
N LEU A 108 10.57 -0.33 -9.84
CA LEU A 108 9.84 0.68 -9.09
C LEU A 108 10.57 1.03 -7.79
N GLU A 109 10.48 2.28 -7.38
CA GLU A 109 10.75 2.67 -6.00
C GLU A 109 9.41 2.78 -5.26
N VAL A 110 9.37 2.34 -4.01
CA VAL A 110 8.16 2.31 -3.16
C VAL A 110 8.41 3.10 -1.87
N ARG A 111 7.36 3.79 -1.40
CA ARG A 111 7.25 4.31 -0.03
C ARG A 111 6.02 3.72 0.65
N GLY A 112 6.21 3.12 1.82
CA GLY A 112 5.14 2.42 2.54
C GLY A 112 4.97 0.97 2.07
N ASP A 113 3.81 0.38 2.36
CA ASP A 113 3.46 -0.97 1.92
C ASP A 113 2.49 -0.90 0.71
N PRO A 114 2.84 -1.45 -0.47
CA PRO A 114 1.94 -1.50 -1.61
C PRO A 114 0.63 -2.23 -1.34
N MET A 115 0.58 -3.13 -0.35
CA MET A 115 -0.67 -3.74 0.08
C MET A 115 -1.60 -2.67 0.69
N ALA A 116 -1.06 -1.81 1.55
CA ALA A 116 -1.75 -0.63 2.10
C ALA A 116 -1.86 0.54 1.10
N MET A 117 -2.51 0.31 -0.04
CA MET A 117 -2.45 1.15 -1.26
C MET A 117 -2.76 2.64 -1.06
N ARG A 118 -3.62 2.99 -0.09
CA ARG A 118 -4.01 4.39 0.19
C ARG A 118 -2.90 5.17 0.92
N PHE A 119 -2.02 4.44 1.61
CA PHE A 119 -0.93 4.98 2.43
C PHE A 119 0.44 4.83 1.77
N SER A 120 0.53 4.13 0.63
CA SER A 120 1.76 3.92 -0.11
C SER A 120 1.82 4.70 -1.44
N GLU A 121 3.05 4.92 -1.88
CA GLU A 121 3.38 5.63 -3.11
C GLU A 121 4.44 4.87 -3.92
N VAL A 122 4.38 5.01 -5.24
CA VAL A 122 5.32 4.39 -6.18
C VAL A 122 5.83 5.42 -7.19
N ARG A 123 7.01 5.17 -7.74
CA ARG A 123 7.52 5.82 -8.95
C ARG A 123 8.39 4.88 -9.77
N LEU A 124 8.56 5.18 -11.05
CA LEU A 124 9.56 4.53 -11.90
C LEU A 124 10.96 4.76 -11.33
N SER A 125 11.74 3.69 -11.22
CA SER A 125 13.17 3.80 -10.92
C SER A 125 13.88 4.38 -12.13
N GLY A 126 14.81 5.30 -11.94
CA GLY A 126 15.63 5.88 -13.02
C GLY A 126 16.61 4.90 -13.70
N ASN A 127 16.41 3.59 -13.51
CA ASN A 127 17.26 2.50 -13.99
C ASN A 127 16.66 1.74 -15.20
N LEU A 128 15.55 2.25 -15.77
CA LEU A 128 14.89 1.69 -16.95
C LEU A 128 15.60 2.05 -18.27
#